data_AF-A0A9X3PIF6-F1
#
_entry.id   AF-A0A9X3PIF6-F1
#
_cell.length_a   1.000
_cell.length_b   1.000
_cell.length_c   1.000
_cell.angle_alpha   90.00
_cell.angle_beta   90.00
_cell.angle_gamma   90.00
#
_symmetry.space_group_name_H-M   'P 1'
#
loop_
_entity.id
_entity.type
_entity.pdbx_description
1 polymer ?
#
loop_
_entity_poly.entity_id
_entity_poly.type
_entity_poly.pdbx_seq_one_letter_code
_entity_poly.pdbx_strand_id
1 'polypeptide(L)'
;MPRPLPHIPGASAALQGAITRLENDDPRFSPGEVASAFRVWQWVVSGPVRRARDHATHADCDLCNSPSREVLELALHLLPQRSARELRRLVAPLDERFLRRTLPKPQLTEGPWWWFRT
;
A
#
# COMPACT_ATOMS: atom_id res chain seq x y z
N MET A 1 17.00 15.28 16.59
CA MET A 1 17.29 14.94 15.17
C MET A 1 15.97 14.56 14.51
N PRO A 2 15.49 15.26 13.47
CA PRO A 2 14.32 14.78 12.74
C PRO A 2 14.66 13.43 12.10
N ARG A 3 13.80 12.43 12.30
CA ARG A 3 13.97 11.10 11.67
C ARG A 3 13.81 11.29 10.16
N PRO A 4 14.72 10.75 9.32
CA PRO A 4 14.53 10.78 7.87
C PRO A 4 13.17 10.16 7.54
N LEU A 5 12.37 10.87 6.74
CA LEU A 5 11.08 10.32 6.31
C LEU A 5 11.35 9.02 5.54
N PRO A 6 10.57 7.96 5.78
CA PRO A 6 10.75 6.71 5.09
C PRO A 6 10.61 6.93 3.57
N HIS A 7 11.52 6.32 2.81
CA HIS A 7 11.48 6.32 1.35
C HIS A 7 11.04 4.95 0.81
N ILE A 8 10.24 4.99 -0.25
CA ILE A 8 9.96 3.84 -1.13
C ILE A 8 11.23 3.44 -1.90
N PRO A 9 11.72 2.19 -1.76
CA PRO A 9 12.85 1.70 -2.54
C PRO A 9 12.55 1.72 -4.05
N GLY A 10 13.50 2.20 -4.85
CA GLY A 10 13.36 2.27 -6.31
C GLY A 10 12.51 3.42 -6.85
N ALA A 11 11.94 4.26 -5.97
CA ALA A 11 11.26 5.48 -6.37
C ALA A 11 12.26 6.57 -6.80
N SER A 12 11.94 7.28 -7.87
CA SER A 12 12.67 8.46 -8.32
C SER A 12 12.52 9.62 -7.32
N ALA A 13 13.44 10.58 -7.37
CA ALA A 13 13.32 11.81 -6.59
C ALA A 13 12.03 12.59 -6.92
N ALA A 14 11.58 12.54 -8.18
CA ALA A 14 10.34 13.16 -8.61
C ALA A 14 9.11 12.50 -7.98
N LEU A 15 9.08 11.16 -7.91
CA LEU A 15 8.02 10.43 -7.22
C LEU A 15 8.04 10.75 -5.71
N GLN A 16 9.21 10.75 -5.07
CA GLN A 16 9.32 11.09 -3.65
C GLN A 16 8.82 12.50 -3.37
N GLY A 17 9.24 13.50 -4.17
CA GLY A 17 8.76 14.87 -4.00
C GLY A 17 7.25 15.02 -4.20
N ALA A 18 6.67 14.26 -5.14
CA ALA A 18 5.22 14.25 -5.34
C ALA A 18 4.48 13.61 -4.16
N ILE A 19 5.01 12.53 -3.59
CA ILE A 19 4.46 11.88 -2.39
C ILE A 19 4.54 12.84 -1.19
N THR A 20 5.71 13.43 -0.94
CA THR A 20 5.86 14.37 0.18
C THR A 20 4.93 15.58 0.05
N ARG A 21 4.70 16.09 -1.17
CA ARG A 21 3.73 17.15 -1.38
C ARG A 21 2.30 16.66 -1.07
N LEU A 22 1.90 15.51 -1.61
CA LEU A 22 0.59 14.92 -1.34
C LEU A 22 0.35 14.74 0.18
N GLU A 23 1.33 14.17 0.88
CA GLU A 23 1.24 13.90 2.32
C GLU A 23 1.15 15.18 3.18
N ASN A 24 1.68 16.31 2.70
CA ASN A 24 1.60 17.58 3.41
C ASN A 24 0.33 18.37 3.07
N ASP A 25 -0.16 18.25 1.83
CA ASP A 25 -1.26 19.07 1.31
C ASP A 25 -2.64 18.44 1.56
N ASP A 26 -2.72 17.11 1.73
CA ASP A 26 -3.97 16.37 1.90
C ASP A 26 -4.13 15.85 3.34
N PRO A 27 -5.17 16.29 4.08
CA PRO A 27 -5.34 15.97 5.50
C PRO A 27 -5.65 14.49 5.77
N ARG A 28 -5.90 13.69 4.73
CA ARG A 28 -6.08 12.23 4.86
C ARG A 28 -4.75 11.49 5.03
N PHE A 29 -3.63 12.17 4.87
CA PHE A 29 -2.30 11.58 5.00
C PHE A 29 -1.51 12.17 6.17
N SER A 30 -0.67 11.34 6.76
CA SER A 30 0.43 11.75 7.63
C SER A 30 1.77 11.77 6.87
N PRO A 31 2.73 12.61 7.26
CA PRO A 31 4.07 12.60 6.66
C PRO A 31 4.74 11.21 6.73
N GLY A 32 5.13 10.68 5.58
CA GLY A 32 5.74 9.35 5.41
C GLY A 32 4.77 8.16 5.45
N GLU A 33 3.46 8.40 5.45
CA GLU A 33 2.45 7.34 5.50
C GLU A 33 2.47 6.47 4.25
N VAL A 34 2.62 7.03 3.05
CA VAL A 34 2.62 6.27 1.79
C VAL A 34 3.83 5.34 1.74
N ALA A 35 5.00 5.82 2.16
CA ALA A 35 6.21 5.00 2.20
C ALA A 35 6.14 3.92 3.30
N SER A 36 5.49 4.22 4.43
CA SER A 36 5.24 3.24 5.49
C SER A 36 4.30 2.14 5.01
N ALA A 37 3.19 2.52 4.36
CA ALA A 37 2.25 1.59 3.75
C ALA A 37 2.92 0.70 2.71
N PHE A 38 3.78 1.24 1.83
CA PHE A 38 4.55 0.43 0.89
C PHE A 38 5.41 -0.64 1.58
N ARG A 39 6.11 -0.27 2.66
CA ARG A 39 6.97 -1.22 3.41
C ARG A 39 6.15 -2.28 4.12
N VAL A 40 5.01 -1.92 4.69
CA VAL A 40 4.08 -2.88 5.29
C VAL A 40 3.59 -3.84 4.22
N TRP A 41 3.13 -3.34 3.07
CA TRP A 41 2.68 -4.18 1.97
C TRP A 41 3.76 -5.14 1.49
N GLN A 42 4.99 -4.63 1.29
CA GLN A 42 6.14 -5.45 0.93
C GLN A 42 6.43 -6.54 1.98
N TRP A 43 6.38 -6.21 3.27
CA TRP A 43 6.62 -7.15 4.37
C TRP A 43 5.53 -8.24 4.46
N VAL A 44 4.27 -7.87 4.22
CA VAL A 44 3.13 -8.79 4.17
C VAL A 44 3.33 -9.82 3.05
N VAL A 45 3.55 -9.35 1.82
CA VAL A 45 3.62 -10.24 0.64
C VAL A 45 4.91 -11.06 0.60
N SER A 46 5.98 -10.57 1.23
CA SER A 46 7.27 -11.26 1.30
C SER A 46 7.30 -12.36 2.38
N GLY A 47 6.34 -12.37 3.30
CA GLY A 47 6.28 -13.29 4.43
C GLY A 47 5.87 -14.73 4.11
N PRO A 48 5.73 -15.57 5.15
CA PRO A 48 5.00 -16.83 5.04
C PRO A 48 3.55 -16.59 4.59
N VAL A 49 2.95 -17.53 3.86
CA VAL A 49 1.59 -17.40 3.32
C VAL A 49 0.57 -17.02 4.39
N ARG A 50 0.67 -17.62 5.60
CA ARG A 50 -0.20 -17.28 6.74
C ARG A 50 -0.26 -15.78 7.04
N ARG A 51 0.84 -15.03 6.87
CA ARG A 51 0.87 -13.59 7.11
C ARG A 51 0.00 -12.81 6.13
N ALA A 52 0.01 -13.20 4.86
CA ALA A 52 -0.86 -12.61 3.84
C ALA A 52 -2.33 -12.96 4.12
N ARG A 53 -2.59 -14.17 4.61
CA ARG A 53 -3.93 -14.61 5.03
C ARG A 53 -4.43 -13.79 6.22
N ASP A 54 -3.63 -13.70 7.27
CA ASP A 54 -3.95 -12.94 8.48
C ASP A 54 -4.19 -11.46 8.13
N HIS A 55 -3.35 -10.85 7.30
CA HIS A 55 -3.57 -9.47 6.84
C HIS A 55 -4.86 -9.32 5.99
N ALA A 56 -5.29 -10.37 5.29
CA ALA A 56 -6.51 -10.33 4.51
C ALA A 56 -7.77 -10.65 5.34
N THR A 57 -7.63 -11.25 6.53
CA THR A 57 -8.73 -11.58 7.44
C THR A 57 -8.93 -10.55 8.55
N HIS A 58 -7.91 -9.77 8.91
CA HIS A 58 -8.01 -8.73 9.94
C HIS A 58 -8.66 -7.45 9.39
N ALA A 59 -9.99 -7.46 9.29
CA ALA A 59 -10.79 -6.24 9.23
C ALA A 59 -10.93 -5.56 10.62
N ASP A 60 -10.69 -6.30 11.72
CA ASP A 60 -10.94 -5.89 13.11
C ASP A 60 -9.68 -5.46 13.90
N CYS A 61 -8.58 -5.16 13.22
CA CYS A 61 -7.37 -4.70 13.92
C CYS A 61 -7.32 -3.16 13.97
N ASP A 62 -7.79 -2.58 15.07
CA ASP A 62 -7.72 -1.12 15.34
C ASP A 62 -6.28 -0.56 15.37
N LEU A 63 -5.27 -1.40 15.54
CA LEU A 63 -3.84 -1.04 15.48
C LEU A 63 -3.25 -1.13 14.06
N CYS A 64 -4.00 -1.70 13.11
CA CYS A 64 -3.64 -1.85 11.71
C CYS A 64 -4.24 -0.67 10.93
N ASN A 65 -3.93 0.55 11.38
CA ASN A 65 -4.33 1.82 10.78
C ASN A 65 -4.13 1.77 9.26
N SER A 66 -5.25 1.79 8.53
CA SER A 66 -5.38 1.78 7.08
C SER A 66 -4.69 0.57 6.43
N PRO A 67 -5.43 -0.46 5.95
CA PRO A 67 -4.79 -1.65 5.38
C PRO A 67 -3.90 -1.17 4.25
N SER A 68 -2.58 -1.39 4.39
CA SER A 68 -1.53 -0.72 3.62
C SER A 68 -1.80 -0.54 2.11
N ARG A 69 -2.55 -1.47 1.50
CA ARG A 69 -2.99 -1.36 0.11
C ARG A 69 -4.02 -0.25 -0.17
N GLU A 70 -4.90 0.09 0.76
CA GLU A 70 -5.86 1.21 0.67
C GLU A 70 -5.15 2.55 0.68
N VAL A 71 -4.15 2.77 1.55
CA VAL A 71 -3.31 3.98 1.52
C VAL A 71 -2.62 4.12 0.15
N LEU A 72 -2.06 3.03 -0.36
CA LEU A 72 -1.42 3.00 -1.67
C LEU A 72 -2.44 3.29 -2.79
N GLU A 73 -3.66 2.78 -2.70
CA GLU A 73 -4.72 3.06 -3.67
C GLU A 73 -5.13 4.53 -3.65
N LEU A 74 -5.33 5.09 -2.46
CA LEU A 74 -5.69 6.49 -2.31
C LEU A 74 -4.59 7.40 -2.87
N ALA A 75 -3.31 7.10 -2.58
CA ALA A 75 -2.19 7.82 -3.16
C ALA A 75 -2.16 7.71 -4.69
N LEU A 76 -2.44 6.53 -5.26
CA LEU A 76 -2.51 6.33 -6.71
C LEU A 76 -3.59 7.17 -7.40
N HIS A 77 -4.69 7.46 -6.71
CA HIS A 77 -5.78 8.29 -7.22
C HIS A 77 -5.48 9.79 -7.17
N LEU A 78 -4.70 10.23 -6.18
CA LEU A 78 -4.46 11.65 -5.92
C LEU A 78 -3.15 12.16 -6.50
N LEU A 79 -2.18 11.27 -6.74
CA LEU A 79 -0.90 11.65 -7.34
C LEU A 79 -1.08 12.13 -8.80
N PRO A 80 -0.23 13.08 -9.25
CA PRO A 80 -0.14 13.43 -10.66
C PRO A 80 0.12 12.19 -11.53
N GLN A 81 -0.47 12.14 -12.71
CA GLN A 81 -0.51 10.96 -13.58
C GLN A 81 0.87 10.28 -13.78
N ARG A 82 1.94 11.05 -13.95
CA ARG A 82 3.30 10.51 -14.12
C ARG A 82 3.80 9.79 -12.86
N SER A 83 3.64 10.41 -11.70
CA SER A 83 4.02 9.85 -10.39
C SER A 83 3.14 8.66 -10.03
N ALA A 84 1.84 8.74 -10.27
CA ALA A 84 0.91 7.62 -10.07
C ALA A 84 1.29 6.41 -10.94
N ARG A 85 1.72 6.62 -12.20
CA ARG A 85 2.20 5.53 -13.06
C ARG A 85 3.47 4.88 -12.52
N GLU A 86 4.40 5.68 -12.01
CA GLU A 86 5.63 5.17 -11.40
C GLU A 86 5.33 4.37 -10.13
N LEU A 87 4.53 4.91 -9.22
CA LEU A 87 4.10 4.20 -8.02
C LEU A 87 3.39 2.88 -8.37
N ARG A 88 2.51 2.88 -9.37
CA ARG A 88 1.82 1.68 -9.84
C ARG A 88 2.79 0.59 -10.31
N ARG A 89 3.90 0.97 -10.97
CA ARG A 89 4.95 0.01 -11.38
C ARG A 89 5.67 -0.62 -10.19
N LEU A 90 5.85 0.13 -9.10
CA LEU A 90 6.48 -0.38 -7.88
C LEU A 90 5.53 -1.28 -7.07
N VAL A 91 4.23 -0.96 -7.06
CA VAL A 91 3.20 -1.71 -6.31
C VAL A 91 2.78 -2.99 -7.05
N ALA A 92 2.71 -2.97 -8.39
CA ALA A 92 2.27 -4.12 -9.21
C ALA A 92 2.95 -5.47 -8.89
N PRO A 93 4.28 -5.58 -8.75
CA PRO A 93 4.91 -6.87 -8.41
C PRO A 93 4.55 -7.35 -7.00
N LEU A 94 4.25 -6.44 -6.07
CA LEU A 94 3.77 -6.80 -4.73
C LEU A 94 2.33 -7.34 -4.80
N ASP A 95 1.47 -6.67 -5.56
CA ASP A 95 0.09 -7.09 -5.80
C ASP A 95 0.03 -8.46 -6.48
N GLU A 96 0.86 -8.70 -7.50
CA GLU A 96 0.95 -10.01 -8.16
C GLU A 96 1.39 -11.11 -7.19
N ARG A 97 2.39 -10.82 -6.34
CA ARG A 97 2.86 -11.77 -5.33
C ARG A 97 1.77 -12.08 -4.31
N PHE A 98 0.97 -11.09 -3.91
CA PHE A 98 -0.17 -11.30 -3.03
C PHE A 98 -1.20 -12.21 -3.70
N LEU A 99 -1.58 -11.91 -4.95
CA LEU A 99 -2.54 -12.71 -5.73
C LEU A 99 -2.09 -14.17 -5.88
N ARG A 100 -0.81 -14.43 -6.17
CA ARG A 100 -0.28 -15.80 -6.32
C ARG A 100 -0.30 -16.62 -5.03
N ARG A 101 -0.35 -15.97 -3.86
CA ARG A 101 -0.19 -16.63 -2.56
C ARG A 101 -1.49 -16.68 -1.75
N THR A 102 -2.53 -16.02 -2.22
CA THR A 102 -3.85 -15.95 -1.59
C THR A 102 -4.90 -16.66 -2.43
N LEU A 103 -5.92 -17.20 -1.76
CA LEU A 103 -7.06 -17.86 -2.38
C LEU A 103 -8.22 -16.86 -2.56
N PRO A 104 -9.04 -16.97 -3.62
CA PRO A 104 -10.26 -16.18 -3.74
C PRO A 104 -11.22 -16.40 -2.56
N LYS A 105 -11.88 -15.34 -2.09
CA LYS A 105 -13.02 -15.36 -1.16
C LYS A 105 -14.32 -15.18 -1.96
N PRO A 106 -15.01 -16.25 -2.38
CA PRO A 106 -16.20 -16.15 -3.23
C PRO A 106 -17.43 -15.55 -2.51
N GLN A 107 -17.37 -15.39 -1.18
CA GLN A 107 -18.48 -14.87 -0.39
C GLN A 107 -18.59 -13.34 -0.45
N LEU A 108 -17.52 -12.66 -0.86
CA LEU A 108 -17.48 -11.20 -1.00
C LEU A 108 -17.69 -10.84 -2.47
N THR A 109 -18.72 -10.06 -2.75
CA THR A 109 -19.13 -9.70 -4.12
C THR A 109 -18.86 -8.24 -4.48
N GLU A 110 -18.58 -7.38 -3.50
CA GLU A 110 -18.36 -5.94 -3.68
C GLU A 110 -17.14 -5.45 -2.91
N GLY A 111 -16.48 -4.43 -3.47
CA GLY A 111 -15.28 -3.82 -2.90
C GLY A 111 -14.02 -4.00 -3.76
N PRO A 112 -12.87 -3.45 -3.31
CA PRO A 112 -11.60 -3.60 -4.00
C PRO A 112 -11.12 -5.06 -4.02
N TRP A 113 -10.43 -5.43 -5.09
CA TRP A 113 -10.06 -6.82 -5.38
C TRP A 113 -9.22 -7.51 -4.28
N TRP A 114 -8.44 -6.75 -3.49
CA TRP A 114 -7.62 -7.31 -2.41
C TRP A 114 -8.45 -7.79 -1.21
N TRP A 115 -9.72 -7.34 -1.08
CA TRP A 115 -10.67 -7.88 -0.10
C TRP A 115 -11.13 -9.29 -0.46
N PHE A 116 -11.14 -9.64 -1.75
CA PHE A 116 -11.59 -10.96 -2.24
C PHE A 116 -10.52 -12.04 -2.12
N ARG A 117 -9.52 -11.87 -1.26
CA ARG A 117 -8.37 -12.77 -1.12
C ARG A 117 -8.19 -13.19 0.34
N THR A 118 -7.76 -14.43 0.57
CA THR A 118 -7.45 -15.00 1.90
C THR A 118 -6.26 -15.92 1.92
#